data_AF-A0A1Q8A4C2-F1
#
_entry.id   AF-A0A1Q8A4C2-F1
#
_cell.length_a   1.000
_cell.length_b   1.000
_cell.length_c   1.000
_cell.angle_alpha   90.00
_cell.angle_beta   90.00
_cell.angle_gamma   90.00
#
_symmetry.space_group_name_H-M   'P 1'
#
loop_
_entity.id
_entity.type
_entity.pdbx_description
1 polymer ?
#
loop_
_entity_poly.entity_id
_entity_poly.type
_entity_poly.pdbx_seq_one_letter_code
_entity_poly.pdbx_strand_id
1 'polypeptide(L)'
;MKQAIEIVEAHGFEIVHAIVDSMWLRKPGSTREEYEDVCEELRDRLNLPISFEGRYKWIVFLNSKVDRQAAVLNRYYGVFEDKTLKVRGIELRKHDTPRIVQRCQDKMLKVFSKASDSQEFHELVPEALKVLIEHVSMVRQDKIPIEDLVVVKSLSKKPGEYTNLVPQAIAARQIQREGGSVHGGQSISYVLTFDKSSIENNRARPSQLLDESTPYDKLWYEDLLVSSAANLLMPFGLDKVQIKHLLHDG
;
A
#
# COMPACT_ATOMS: atom_id res chain seq x y z
N MET A 1 -14.39 18.44 15.25
CA MET A 1 -15.15 17.42 14.49
C MET A 1 -16.66 17.64 14.59
N LYS A 2 -17.31 17.58 15.77
CA LYS A 2 -18.77 17.75 15.89
C LYS A 2 -19.33 19.02 15.21
N GLN A 3 -18.76 20.19 15.50
CA GLN A 3 -19.18 21.45 14.85
C GLN A 3 -18.99 21.43 13.33
N ALA A 4 -17.94 20.79 12.83
CA ALA A 4 -17.70 20.67 11.39
C ALA A 4 -18.78 19.81 10.71
N ILE A 5 -19.19 18.71 11.37
CA ILE A 5 -20.27 17.85 10.90
C ILE A 5 -21.58 18.64 10.79
N GLU A 6 -21.94 19.40 11.83
CA GLU A 6 -23.17 20.20 11.85
C GLU A 6 -23.21 21.24 10.71
N ILE A 7 -22.07 21.90 10.42
CA ILE A 7 -21.95 22.86 9.30
C ILE A 7 -22.14 22.14 7.97
N VAL A 8 -21.43 21.04 7.74
CA VAL A 8 -21.52 20.26 6.50
C VAL A 8 -22.95 19.77 6.23
N GLU A 9 -23.60 19.21 7.26
CA GLU A 9 -24.99 18.72 7.16
C GLU A 9 -25.98 19.86 6.90
N ALA A 10 -25.79 21.05 7.50
CA ALA A 10 -26.62 22.22 7.26
C ALA A 10 -26.55 22.73 5.81
N HIS A 11 -25.41 22.52 5.12
CA HIS A 11 -25.25 22.79 3.68
C HIS A 11 -25.83 21.68 2.78
N GLY A 12 -26.39 20.63 3.37
CA GLY A 12 -27.02 19.51 2.67
C GLY A 12 -26.02 18.50 2.11
N PHE A 13 -24.78 18.48 2.61
CA PHE A 13 -23.79 17.47 2.24
C PHE A 13 -23.87 16.25 3.14
N GLU A 14 -23.74 15.08 2.54
CA GLU A 14 -23.47 13.82 3.23
C GLU A 14 -21.97 13.68 3.48
N ILE A 15 -21.60 13.21 4.66
CA ILE A 15 -20.20 12.89 4.98
C ILE A 15 -19.95 11.41 4.65
N VAL A 16 -19.23 11.18 3.56
CA VAL A 16 -18.86 9.83 3.11
C VAL A 16 -17.74 9.25 3.98
N HIS A 17 -16.78 10.09 4.37
CA HIS A 17 -15.67 9.70 5.23
C HIS A 17 -15.10 10.92 5.94
N ALA A 18 -14.45 10.73 7.09
CA ALA A 18 -13.76 11.80 7.80
C ALA A 18 -12.56 11.23 8.57
N ILE A 19 -11.45 11.97 8.51
CA ILE A 19 -10.24 11.74 9.30
C ILE A 19 -9.93 13.01 10.12
N VAL A 20 -8.86 12.99 10.91
CA VAL A 20 -8.53 14.11 11.83
C VAL A 20 -8.42 15.45 11.09
N ASP A 21 -7.85 15.45 9.89
CA ASP A 21 -7.49 16.64 9.11
C ASP A 21 -8.20 16.73 7.75
N SER A 22 -9.16 15.85 7.44
CA SER A 22 -9.86 15.88 6.14
C SER A 22 -11.25 15.25 6.21
N MET A 23 -12.16 15.70 5.34
CA MET A 23 -13.51 15.16 5.18
C MET A 23 -13.81 14.94 3.69
N TRP A 24 -14.53 13.86 3.39
CA TRP A 24 -15.02 13.55 2.05
C TRP A 24 -16.53 13.72 2.05
N LEU A 25 -16.99 14.66 1.23
CA LEU A 25 -18.37 15.10 1.19
C LEU A 25 -19.04 14.66 -0.12
N ARG A 26 -20.34 14.42 -0.07
CA ARG A 26 -21.16 14.10 -1.25
C ARG A 26 -22.47 14.86 -1.22
N LYS A 27 -22.77 15.54 -2.33
CA LYS A 27 -24.08 16.14 -2.60
C LYS A 27 -24.35 16.01 -4.11
N PRO A 28 -25.31 15.18 -4.55
CA PRO A 28 -25.57 14.99 -5.97
C PRO A 28 -25.88 16.31 -6.68
N GLY A 29 -25.23 16.56 -7.81
CA GLY A 29 -25.40 17.79 -8.59
C GLY A 29 -24.71 19.02 -8.03
N SER A 30 -23.96 18.91 -6.93
CA SER A 30 -23.28 20.06 -6.34
C SER A 30 -22.22 20.67 -7.25
N THR A 31 -22.11 21.99 -7.28
CA THR A 31 -21.03 22.71 -7.97
C THR A 31 -19.76 22.78 -7.12
N ARG A 32 -18.66 23.27 -7.70
CA ARG A 32 -17.40 23.49 -6.95
C ARG A 32 -17.58 24.59 -5.91
N GLU A 33 -18.30 25.63 -6.26
CA GLU A 33 -18.59 26.79 -5.42
C GLU A 33 -19.30 26.36 -4.13
N GLU A 34 -20.24 25.41 -4.22
CA GLU A 34 -20.90 24.88 -3.01
C GLU A 34 -19.92 24.17 -2.04
N TYR A 35 -18.85 23.52 -2.53
CA TYR A 35 -17.82 22.99 -1.64
C TYR A 35 -16.94 24.10 -1.06
N GLU A 36 -16.66 25.14 -1.84
CA GLU A 36 -15.86 26.29 -1.42
C GLU A 36 -16.60 27.11 -0.35
N ASP A 37 -17.92 27.29 -0.46
CA ASP A 37 -18.80 27.92 0.54
C ASP A 37 -18.73 27.18 1.89
N VAL A 38 -18.80 25.84 1.86
CA VAL A 38 -18.62 25.00 3.06
C VAL A 38 -17.22 25.21 3.67
N CYS A 39 -16.18 25.26 2.83
CA CYS A 39 -14.82 25.50 3.29
C CYS A 39 -14.66 26.89 3.92
N GLU A 40 -15.34 27.92 3.38
CA GLU A 40 -15.39 29.27 3.95
C GLU A 40 -16.04 29.28 5.32
N GLU A 41 -17.24 28.72 5.47
CA GLU A 41 -17.90 28.69 6.77
C GLU A 41 -17.10 27.89 7.80
N LEU A 42 -16.52 26.75 7.41
CA LEU A 42 -15.67 25.97 8.29
C LEU A 42 -14.41 26.75 8.72
N ARG A 43 -13.77 27.49 7.81
CA ARG A 43 -12.62 28.36 8.13
C ARG A 43 -13.01 29.42 9.14
N ASP A 44 -14.10 30.13 8.89
CA ASP A 44 -14.52 31.28 9.70
C ASP A 44 -14.98 30.85 11.09
N ARG A 45 -15.73 29.75 11.19
CA ARG A 45 -16.30 29.29 12.47
C ARG A 45 -15.32 28.49 13.32
N LEU A 46 -14.37 27.77 12.70
CA LEU A 46 -13.42 26.92 13.43
C LEU A 46 -12.03 27.52 13.53
N ASN A 47 -11.73 28.59 12.81
CA ASN A 47 -10.41 29.21 12.71
C ASN A 47 -9.32 28.19 12.32
N LEU A 48 -9.64 27.31 11.36
CA LEU A 48 -8.76 26.27 10.84
C LEU A 48 -8.49 26.53 9.35
N PRO A 49 -7.27 26.27 8.84
CA PRO A 49 -6.93 26.47 7.43
C PRO A 49 -7.53 25.36 6.55
N ILE A 50 -8.84 25.44 6.30
CA ILE A 50 -9.60 24.45 5.52
C ILE A 50 -9.67 24.90 4.07
N SER A 51 -9.39 23.99 3.15
CA SER A 51 -9.39 24.26 1.71
C SER A 51 -10.02 23.12 0.93
N PHE A 52 -10.70 23.44 -0.15
CA PHE A 52 -11.17 22.46 -1.11
C PHE A 52 -9.98 21.82 -1.84
N GLU A 53 -9.81 20.50 -1.67
CA GLU A 53 -8.69 19.78 -2.29
C GLU A 53 -8.99 19.39 -3.75
N GLY A 54 -10.21 18.92 -4.03
CA GLY A 54 -10.59 18.44 -5.34
C GLY A 54 -11.82 17.53 -5.30
N ARG A 55 -12.41 17.30 -6.47
CA ARG A 55 -13.55 16.38 -6.65
C ARG A 55 -13.08 15.03 -7.17
N TYR A 56 -13.50 13.96 -6.50
CA TYR A 56 -13.21 12.60 -6.93
C TYR A 56 -14.18 12.15 -8.02
N LYS A 57 -13.64 11.56 -9.08
CA LYS A 57 -14.42 10.75 -10.02
C LYS A 57 -14.87 9.45 -9.34
N TRP A 58 -13.96 8.84 -8.57
CA TRP A 58 -14.24 7.75 -7.64
C TRP A 58 -13.16 7.68 -6.55
N ILE A 59 -13.51 7.08 -5.41
CA ILE A 59 -12.60 6.82 -4.29
C ILE A 59 -12.96 5.49 -3.61
N VAL A 60 -11.95 4.79 -3.13
CA VAL A 60 -12.07 3.52 -2.40
C VAL A 60 -11.42 3.67 -1.03
N PHE A 61 -12.20 3.47 0.03
CA PHE A 61 -11.71 3.42 1.41
C PHE A 61 -11.45 1.97 1.82
N LEU A 62 -10.31 1.72 2.47
CA LEU A 62 -9.85 0.38 2.82
C LEU A 62 -9.95 0.13 4.33
N ASN A 63 -10.50 -1.03 4.70
CA ASN A 63 -10.56 -1.49 6.10
C ASN A 63 -9.17 -1.85 6.64
N SER A 64 -9.02 -1.99 7.97
CA SER A 64 -7.75 -2.44 8.55
C SER A 64 -7.27 -3.77 7.99
N LYS A 65 -5.94 -3.94 7.94
CA LYS A 65 -5.32 -5.25 7.67
C LYS A 65 -5.41 -6.20 8.87
N VAL A 66 -5.50 -5.64 10.09
CA VAL A 66 -5.40 -6.41 11.34
C VAL A 66 -6.78 -6.71 11.91
N ASP A 67 -7.69 -5.75 11.81
CA ASP A 67 -9.07 -5.89 12.28
C ASP A 67 -10.04 -5.42 11.20
N ARG A 68 -10.68 -6.36 10.50
CA ARG A 68 -11.63 -6.05 9.42
C ARG A 68 -12.82 -5.21 9.90
N GLN A 69 -13.07 -5.13 11.21
CA GLN A 69 -14.11 -4.26 11.80
C GLN A 69 -13.61 -2.87 12.19
N ALA A 70 -12.29 -2.66 12.30
CA ALA A 70 -11.70 -1.36 12.56
C ALA A 70 -11.49 -0.58 11.25
N ALA A 71 -12.13 0.58 11.14
CA ALA A 71 -11.84 1.52 10.07
C ALA A 71 -10.41 2.08 10.26
N VAL A 72 -9.49 1.78 9.36
CA VAL A 72 -8.23 2.53 9.29
C VAL A 72 -8.50 3.73 8.39
N LEU A 73 -8.87 4.82 9.05
CA LEU A 73 -9.32 6.05 8.41
C LEU A 73 -8.36 6.59 7.33
N ASN A 74 -7.05 6.31 7.45
CA ASN A 74 -6.01 6.86 6.58
C ASN A 74 -5.59 5.93 5.41
N ARG A 75 -6.45 4.97 5.02
CA ARG A 75 -6.16 4.05 3.92
C ARG A 75 -7.20 4.17 2.82
N TYR A 76 -6.79 4.77 1.71
CA TYR A 76 -7.67 4.97 0.56
C TYR A 76 -6.87 5.23 -0.70
N TYR A 77 -7.53 5.05 -1.84
CA TYR A 77 -7.04 5.50 -3.13
C TYR A 77 -8.22 5.94 -4.01
N GLY A 78 -7.99 6.88 -4.91
CA GLY A 78 -9.04 7.46 -5.74
C GLY A 78 -8.45 8.25 -6.88
N VAL A 79 -9.27 8.60 -7.86
CA VAL A 79 -8.89 9.51 -8.94
C VAL A 79 -9.75 10.76 -8.88
N PHE A 80 -9.11 11.91 -8.96
CA PHE A 80 -9.80 13.19 -9.10
C PHE A 80 -10.37 13.35 -10.53
N GLU A 81 -11.31 14.26 -10.71
CA GLU A 81 -11.89 14.59 -12.03
C GLU A 81 -10.82 15.08 -13.02
N ASP A 82 -9.74 15.69 -12.53
CA ASP A 82 -8.56 16.10 -13.31
C ASP A 82 -7.62 14.93 -13.69
N LYS A 83 -8.01 13.69 -13.37
CA LYS A 83 -7.26 12.43 -13.55
C LYS A 83 -6.07 12.24 -12.61
N THR A 84 -5.88 13.10 -11.62
CA THR A 84 -4.82 12.96 -10.62
C THR A 84 -5.14 11.79 -9.68
N LEU A 85 -4.21 10.83 -9.58
CA LEU A 85 -4.33 9.68 -8.68
C LEU A 85 -3.94 10.09 -7.24
N LYS A 86 -4.89 9.95 -6.30
CA LYS A 86 -4.66 10.12 -4.86
C LYS A 86 -4.48 8.76 -4.20
N VAL A 87 -3.43 8.62 -3.38
CA VAL A 87 -3.09 7.37 -2.69
C VAL A 87 -2.63 7.64 -1.27
N ARG A 88 -3.21 6.97 -0.28
CA ARG A 88 -2.82 7.02 1.13
C ARG A 88 -2.82 5.64 1.79
N GLY A 89 -1.80 5.40 2.61
CA GLY A 89 -1.78 4.26 3.54
C GLY A 89 -1.68 2.86 2.91
N ILE A 90 -1.30 2.77 1.63
CA ILE A 90 -1.06 1.50 0.90
C ILE A 90 0.41 1.35 0.49
N GLU A 91 0.76 0.13 0.07
CA GLU A 91 2.11 -0.35 -0.26
C GLU A 91 2.90 0.60 -1.17
N LEU A 92 2.26 1.20 -2.18
CA LEU A 92 2.86 2.11 -3.15
C LEU A 92 3.61 3.28 -2.51
N ARG A 93 3.19 3.72 -1.32
CA ARG A 93 3.80 4.86 -0.60
C ARG A 93 4.63 4.43 0.61
N LYS A 94 4.77 3.14 0.88
CA LYS A 94 5.50 2.63 2.05
C LYS A 94 6.95 2.35 1.71
N HIS A 95 7.86 2.96 2.49
CA HIS A 95 9.31 2.78 2.33
C HIS A 95 9.79 1.34 2.63
N ASP A 96 9.01 0.58 3.40
CA ASP A 96 9.34 -0.79 3.81
C ASP A 96 8.90 -1.85 2.78
N THR A 97 8.32 -1.41 1.66
CA THR A 97 7.78 -2.26 0.60
C THR A 97 8.75 -2.34 -0.57
N PRO A 98 9.08 -3.56 -1.08
CA PRO A 98 9.90 -3.73 -2.27
C PRO A 98 9.37 -3.00 -3.51
N ARG A 99 10.29 -2.49 -4.34
CA ARG A 99 9.93 -1.73 -5.56
C ARG A 99 9.09 -2.57 -6.53
N ILE A 100 9.30 -3.88 -6.60
CA ILE A 100 8.48 -4.76 -7.44
C ILE A 100 6.99 -4.67 -7.08
N VAL A 101 6.68 -4.60 -5.78
CA VAL A 101 5.31 -4.50 -5.27
C VAL A 101 4.75 -3.10 -5.52
N GLN A 102 5.56 -2.06 -5.29
CA GLN A 102 5.17 -0.68 -5.59
C GLN A 102 4.85 -0.50 -7.07
N ARG A 103 5.69 -1.01 -7.98
CA ARG A 103 5.47 -0.93 -9.43
C ARG A 103 4.24 -1.73 -9.87
N CYS A 104 4.01 -2.91 -9.31
CA CYS A 104 2.80 -3.68 -9.56
C CYS A 104 1.56 -2.86 -9.16
N GLN A 105 1.55 -2.31 -7.94
CA GLN A 105 0.42 -1.55 -7.42
C GLN A 105 0.18 -0.25 -8.22
N ASP A 106 1.25 0.46 -8.60
CA ASP A 106 1.18 1.65 -9.46
C ASP A 106 0.55 1.33 -10.82
N LYS A 107 1.00 0.25 -11.48
CA LYS A 107 0.44 -0.18 -12.77
C LYS A 107 -1.02 -0.62 -12.65
N MET A 108 -1.39 -1.35 -11.60
CA MET A 108 -2.80 -1.70 -11.33
C MET A 108 -3.67 -0.45 -11.11
N LEU A 109 -3.19 0.51 -10.32
CA LEU A 109 -3.91 1.77 -10.08
C LEU A 109 -4.01 2.62 -11.35
N LYS A 110 -3.02 2.59 -12.24
CA LYS A 110 -3.10 3.22 -13.56
C LYS A 110 -4.19 2.59 -14.44
N VAL A 111 -4.36 1.27 -14.39
CA VAL A 111 -5.51 0.61 -15.03
C VAL A 111 -6.81 1.18 -14.46
N PHE A 112 -7.00 1.14 -13.13
CA PHE A 112 -8.22 1.65 -12.50
C PHE A 112 -8.48 3.14 -12.74
N SER A 113 -7.43 3.96 -12.88
CA SER A 113 -7.56 5.40 -13.14
C SER A 113 -8.33 5.74 -14.44
N LYS A 114 -8.49 4.77 -15.34
CA LYS A 114 -9.30 4.90 -16.55
C LYS A 114 -10.81 4.92 -16.27
N ALA A 115 -11.27 4.30 -15.19
CA ALA A 115 -12.70 4.19 -14.86
C ALA A 115 -13.35 5.54 -14.57
N SER A 116 -14.63 5.65 -14.90
CA SER A 116 -15.47 6.82 -14.68
C SER A 116 -16.41 6.74 -13.51
N ASP A 117 -16.71 5.54 -13.07
CA ASP A 117 -17.58 5.27 -11.96
C ASP A 117 -17.23 3.89 -11.39
N SER A 118 -18.05 3.44 -10.43
CA SER A 118 -17.89 2.12 -9.84
C SER A 118 -18.09 0.99 -10.85
N GLN A 119 -18.97 1.12 -11.85
CA GLN A 119 -19.23 0.05 -12.80
C GLN A 119 -18.00 -0.17 -13.69
N GLU A 120 -17.50 0.89 -14.33
CA GLU A 120 -16.28 0.82 -15.15
C GLU A 120 -15.08 0.35 -14.32
N PHE A 121 -15.01 0.70 -13.04
CA PHE A 121 -13.96 0.20 -12.14
C PHE A 121 -13.98 -1.32 -12.04
N HIS A 122 -15.16 -1.93 -11.85
CA HIS A 122 -15.30 -3.39 -11.77
C HIS A 122 -14.92 -4.07 -13.08
N GLU A 123 -15.30 -3.49 -14.22
CA GLU A 123 -14.98 -4.01 -15.56
C GLU A 123 -13.47 -4.03 -15.83
N LEU A 124 -12.69 -3.18 -15.16
CA LEU A 124 -11.23 -3.11 -15.26
C LEU A 124 -10.48 -4.08 -14.34
N VAL A 125 -11.16 -4.76 -13.40
CA VAL A 125 -10.53 -5.72 -12.49
C VAL A 125 -9.76 -6.82 -13.22
N PRO A 126 -10.29 -7.47 -14.29
CA PRO A 126 -9.52 -8.45 -15.06
C PRO A 126 -8.25 -7.88 -15.70
N GLU A 127 -8.26 -6.64 -16.21
CA GLU A 127 -7.07 -5.99 -16.78
C GLU A 127 -6.03 -5.71 -15.69
N ALA A 128 -6.45 -5.25 -14.52
CA ALA A 128 -5.54 -5.05 -13.39
C ALA A 128 -4.94 -6.38 -12.88
N LEU A 129 -5.70 -7.48 -12.90
CA LEU A 129 -5.18 -8.80 -12.55
C LEU A 129 -4.13 -9.32 -13.55
N LYS A 130 -4.23 -8.97 -14.84
CA LYS A 130 -3.16 -9.27 -15.82
C LYS A 130 -1.83 -8.63 -15.43
N VAL A 131 -1.87 -7.39 -14.92
CA VAL A 131 -0.66 -6.72 -14.38
C VAL A 131 -0.06 -7.56 -13.24
N LEU A 132 -0.87 -8.04 -12.30
CA LEU A 132 -0.38 -8.91 -11.22
C LEU A 132 0.26 -10.19 -11.77
N ILE A 133 -0.41 -10.88 -12.70
CA ILE A 133 0.08 -12.11 -13.34
C ILE A 133 1.45 -11.87 -13.99
N GLU A 134 1.62 -10.77 -14.70
CA GLU A 134 2.92 -10.40 -15.30
C GLU A 134 4.02 -10.23 -14.24
N HIS A 135 3.73 -9.56 -13.12
CA HIS A 135 4.73 -9.34 -12.07
C HIS A 135 5.09 -10.63 -11.33
N VAL A 136 4.10 -11.49 -11.08
CA VAL A 136 4.33 -12.83 -10.54
C VAL A 136 5.18 -13.67 -11.50
N SER A 137 4.89 -13.60 -12.80
CA SER A 137 5.67 -14.30 -13.83
C SER A 137 7.12 -13.83 -13.88
N MET A 138 7.37 -12.52 -13.78
CA MET A 138 8.74 -11.99 -13.73
C MET A 138 9.52 -12.48 -12.50
N VAL A 139 8.87 -12.54 -11.32
CA VAL A 139 9.45 -13.12 -10.09
C VAL A 139 9.72 -14.62 -10.25
N ARG A 140 8.82 -15.37 -10.90
CA ARG A 140 9.03 -16.82 -11.14
C ARG A 140 10.21 -17.07 -12.09
N GLN A 141 10.43 -16.18 -13.06
CA GLN A 141 11.41 -16.33 -14.14
C GLN A 141 12.76 -15.62 -13.89
N ASP A 142 13.01 -15.07 -12.70
CA ASP A 142 14.24 -14.31 -12.39
C ASP A 142 14.48 -13.11 -13.31
N LYS A 143 13.40 -12.44 -13.72
CA LYS A 143 13.45 -11.26 -14.60
C LYS A 143 13.39 -9.94 -13.84
N ILE A 144 13.61 -9.97 -12.52
CA ILE A 144 13.55 -8.79 -11.66
C ILE A 144 14.96 -8.46 -11.17
N PRO A 145 15.43 -7.20 -11.34
CA PRO A 145 16.67 -6.76 -10.73
C PRO A 145 16.63 -6.94 -9.20
N ILE A 146 17.72 -7.44 -8.61
CA ILE A 146 17.76 -7.81 -7.18
C ILE A 146 17.47 -6.59 -6.27
N GLU A 147 17.84 -5.38 -6.71
CA GLU A 147 17.57 -4.13 -6.01
C GLU A 147 16.06 -3.81 -5.91
N ASP A 148 15.24 -4.32 -6.82
CA ASP A 148 13.80 -4.12 -6.79
C ASP A 148 13.09 -5.08 -5.81
N LEU A 149 13.81 -6.07 -5.30
CA LEU A 149 13.36 -7.02 -4.28
C LEU A 149 13.71 -6.57 -2.85
N VAL A 150 14.50 -5.52 -2.68
CA VAL A 150 14.94 -5.06 -1.35
C VAL A 150 13.75 -4.66 -0.47
N VAL A 151 13.66 -5.29 0.69
CA VAL A 151 12.79 -4.96 1.81
C VAL A 151 13.57 -4.09 2.80
N VAL A 152 12.92 -3.07 3.37
CA VAL A 152 13.52 -2.22 4.41
C VAL A 152 12.75 -2.40 5.71
N LYS A 153 13.40 -2.72 6.82
CA LYS A 153 12.76 -2.79 8.15
C LYS A 153 13.62 -2.17 9.22
N SER A 154 12.99 -1.47 10.17
CA SER A 154 13.68 -0.97 11.36
C SER A 154 13.95 -2.07 12.36
N LEU A 155 15.14 -2.06 12.94
CA LEU A 155 15.47 -2.89 14.09
C LEU A 155 14.87 -2.29 15.35
N SER A 156 13.99 -3.03 16.01
CA SER A 156 13.45 -2.67 17.32
C SER A 156 14.40 -2.96 18.49
N LYS A 157 15.43 -3.79 18.27
CA LYS A 157 16.41 -4.23 19.28
C LYS A 157 17.79 -4.37 18.66
N LYS A 158 18.84 -4.59 19.46
CA LYS A 158 20.15 -4.97 18.91
C LYS A 158 20.10 -6.40 18.34
N PRO A 159 20.92 -6.75 17.33
CA PRO A 159 20.88 -8.08 16.70
C PRO A 159 21.06 -9.27 17.67
N GLY A 160 21.82 -9.08 18.74
CA GLY A 160 22.04 -10.07 19.81
C GLY A 160 20.87 -10.22 20.79
N GLU A 161 19.93 -9.28 20.81
CA GLU A 161 18.77 -9.25 21.74
C GLU A 161 17.51 -9.89 21.13
N TYR A 162 17.56 -10.28 19.85
CA TYR A 162 16.48 -11.02 19.20
C TYR A 162 16.48 -12.48 19.64
N THR A 163 15.41 -12.91 20.32
CA THR A 163 15.17 -14.31 20.67
C THR A 163 14.81 -15.16 19.46
N ASN A 164 14.08 -14.57 18.50
CA ASN A 164 13.73 -15.21 17.22
C ASN A 164 14.57 -14.64 16.08
N LEU A 165 15.09 -15.51 15.21
CA LEU A 165 15.83 -15.14 14.00
C LEU A 165 14.89 -14.64 12.89
N VAL A 166 14.30 -13.46 13.11
CA VAL A 166 13.54 -12.74 12.09
C VAL A 166 14.48 -12.22 10.98
N PRO A 167 14.00 -12.07 9.72
CA PRO A 167 14.85 -11.69 8.58
C PRO A 167 15.75 -10.47 8.80
N GLN A 168 15.23 -9.40 9.40
CA GLN A 168 15.99 -8.20 9.69
C GLN A 168 17.11 -8.45 10.72
N ALA A 169 16.90 -9.37 11.67
CA ALA A 169 17.91 -9.76 12.65
C ALA A 169 19.00 -10.62 12.01
N ILE A 170 18.63 -11.53 11.10
CA ILE A 170 19.57 -12.34 10.30
C ILE A 170 20.48 -11.42 9.47
N ALA A 171 19.88 -10.51 8.69
CA ALA A 171 20.62 -9.56 7.87
C ALA A 171 21.57 -8.70 8.72
N ALA A 172 21.12 -8.23 9.88
CA ALA A 172 21.95 -7.46 10.79
C ALA A 172 23.13 -8.27 11.37
N ARG A 173 22.93 -9.55 11.72
CA ARG A 173 24.00 -10.44 12.19
C ARG A 173 25.02 -10.72 11.08
N GLN A 174 24.58 -10.85 9.82
CA GLN A 174 25.50 -11.00 8.69
C GLN A 174 26.36 -9.74 8.52
N ILE A 175 25.78 -8.54 8.59
CA ILE A 175 26.54 -7.28 8.55
C ILE A 175 27.60 -7.23 9.66
N GLN A 176 27.27 -7.64 10.89
CA GLN A 176 28.22 -7.67 12.00
C GLN A 176 29.39 -8.65 11.79
N ARG A 177 29.13 -9.80 11.15
CA ARG A 177 30.18 -10.78 10.83
C ARG A 177 31.18 -10.25 9.81
N GLU A 178 30.72 -9.44 8.87
CA GLU A 178 31.57 -8.74 7.90
C GLU A 178 32.26 -7.48 8.50
N GLY A 179 32.20 -7.29 9.82
CA GLY A 179 32.84 -6.16 10.51
C GLY A 179 32.02 -4.86 10.52
N GLY A 180 30.78 -4.88 10.03
CA GLY A 180 29.89 -3.72 10.05
C GLY A 180 29.25 -3.45 11.42
N SER A 181 28.92 -2.20 11.70
CA SER A 181 28.20 -1.80 12.91
C SER A 181 26.70 -1.70 12.67
N VAL A 182 25.90 -2.23 13.60
CA VAL A 182 24.43 -2.16 13.56
C VAL A 182 23.87 -1.77 14.93
N HIS A 183 22.92 -0.83 14.95
CA HIS A 183 22.30 -0.33 16.18
C HIS A 183 20.77 -0.51 16.19
N GLY A 184 20.18 -0.57 17.39
CA GLY A 184 18.73 -0.51 17.54
C GLY A 184 18.19 0.83 17.01
N GLY A 185 17.03 0.81 16.38
CA GLY A 185 16.42 1.95 15.69
C GLY A 185 16.87 2.11 14.23
N GLN A 186 17.98 1.50 13.83
CA GLN A 186 18.48 1.56 12.44
C GLN A 186 17.58 0.78 11.48
N SER A 187 17.37 1.33 10.28
CA SER A 187 16.76 0.59 9.16
C SER A 187 17.77 -0.36 8.52
N ILE A 188 17.35 -1.61 8.32
CA ILE A 188 18.12 -2.64 7.63
C ILE A 188 17.40 -2.98 6.33
N SER A 189 18.17 -2.96 5.25
CA SER A 189 17.73 -3.32 3.91
C SER A 189 18.23 -4.73 3.59
N TYR A 190 17.34 -5.60 3.10
CA TYR A 190 17.68 -6.99 2.80
C TYR A 190 16.74 -7.58 1.75
N VAL A 191 17.17 -8.67 1.12
CA VAL A 191 16.33 -9.52 0.26
C VAL A 191 16.01 -10.80 1.04
N LEU A 192 14.76 -11.25 1.00
CA LEU A 192 14.41 -12.58 1.48
C LEU A 192 14.96 -13.65 0.55
N THR A 193 15.71 -14.56 1.14
CA THR A 193 16.37 -15.67 0.45
C THR A 193 15.73 -16.97 0.92
N PHE A 194 15.58 -17.93 0.00
CA PHE A 194 15.10 -19.26 0.36
C PHE A 194 16.29 -20.12 0.77
N ASP A 195 16.14 -20.93 1.83
CA ASP A 195 17.12 -21.95 2.16
C ASP A 195 16.51 -23.35 2.04
N LYS A 196 17.07 -24.17 1.15
CA LYS A 196 16.77 -25.62 1.06
C LYS A 196 17.45 -26.41 2.19
N SER A 197 18.43 -25.81 2.87
CA SER A 197 19.36 -26.45 3.81
C SER A 197 19.20 -25.98 5.25
N SER A 198 17.97 -25.79 5.74
CA SER A 198 17.60 -25.70 7.18
C SER A 198 18.43 -24.78 8.11
N ILE A 199 19.33 -23.93 7.62
CA ILE A 199 20.13 -23.03 8.43
C ILE A 199 19.35 -21.72 8.51
N GLU A 200 18.71 -21.46 9.65
CA GLU A 200 17.91 -20.26 9.91
C GLU A 200 18.62 -18.94 9.54
N ASN A 201 19.95 -18.95 9.48
CA ASN A 201 20.81 -17.81 9.16
C ASN A 201 20.84 -17.39 7.68
N ASN A 202 20.22 -18.15 6.76
CA ASN A 202 20.26 -17.89 5.32
C ASN A 202 18.90 -17.46 4.74
N ARG A 203 17.96 -17.01 5.58
CA ARG A 203 16.62 -16.56 5.15
C ARG A 203 16.56 -15.09 4.71
N ALA A 204 17.66 -14.36 4.88
CA ALA A 204 17.78 -12.99 4.41
C ALA A 204 19.24 -12.70 4.03
N ARG A 205 19.43 -11.83 3.04
CA ARG A 205 20.72 -11.31 2.61
C ARG A 205 20.69 -9.78 2.67
N PRO A 206 21.59 -9.12 3.44
CA PRO A 206 21.60 -7.66 3.54
C PRO A 206 21.98 -7.03 2.20
N SER A 207 21.46 -5.83 1.93
CA SER A 207 21.61 -5.18 0.62
C SER A 207 23.06 -4.94 0.19
N GLN A 208 23.96 -4.77 1.16
CA GLN A 208 25.39 -4.57 0.94
C GLN A 208 26.11 -5.83 0.42
N LEU A 209 25.50 -7.00 0.57
CA LEU A 209 26.07 -8.30 0.19
C LEU A 209 25.30 -8.96 -0.97
N LEU A 210 24.49 -8.19 -1.69
CA LEU A 210 23.75 -8.64 -2.85
C LEU A 210 24.62 -8.59 -4.11
N ASP A 211 24.39 -9.55 -4.98
CA ASP A 211 24.89 -9.59 -6.35
C ASP A 211 23.78 -10.13 -7.29
N GLU A 212 24.00 -10.09 -8.60
CA GLU A 212 23.04 -10.56 -9.60
C GLU A 212 22.73 -12.07 -9.48
N SER A 213 23.61 -12.84 -8.85
CA SER A 213 23.45 -14.29 -8.65
C SER A 213 22.70 -14.64 -7.36
N THR A 214 22.39 -13.64 -6.53
CA THR A 214 21.81 -13.86 -5.21
C THR A 214 20.42 -14.49 -5.35
N PRO A 215 20.21 -15.72 -4.84
CA PRO A 215 18.91 -16.38 -4.91
C PRO A 215 17.93 -15.71 -3.96
N TYR A 216 16.66 -15.65 -4.33
CA TYR A 216 15.60 -15.07 -3.49
C TYR A 216 14.39 -16.00 -3.38
N ASP A 217 13.59 -15.81 -2.32
CA ASP A 217 12.39 -16.60 -2.06
C ASP A 217 11.22 -16.16 -2.95
N LYS A 218 11.16 -16.75 -4.16
CA LYS A 218 10.11 -16.46 -5.16
C LYS A 218 8.70 -16.57 -4.60
N LEU A 219 8.43 -17.60 -3.79
CA LEU A 219 7.11 -17.84 -3.21
C LEU A 219 6.73 -16.73 -2.25
N TRP A 220 7.68 -16.24 -1.46
CA TRP A 220 7.45 -15.12 -0.56
C TRP A 220 7.14 -13.81 -1.31
N TYR A 221 7.88 -13.49 -2.38
CA TYR A 221 7.61 -12.29 -3.17
C TYR A 221 6.31 -12.39 -3.98
N GLU A 222 5.98 -13.56 -4.50
CA GLU A 222 4.67 -13.84 -5.12
C GLU A 222 3.54 -13.61 -4.09
N ASP A 223 3.67 -14.19 -2.90
CA ASP A 223 2.70 -14.02 -1.83
C ASP A 223 2.53 -12.54 -1.42
N LEU A 224 3.63 -11.77 -1.43
CA LEU A 224 3.62 -10.34 -1.16
C LEU A 224 2.90 -9.55 -2.27
N LEU A 225 3.14 -9.88 -3.55
CA LEU A 225 2.44 -9.29 -4.70
C LEU A 225 0.93 -9.56 -4.62
N VAL A 226 0.54 -10.81 -4.38
CA VAL A 226 -0.87 -11.19 -4.20
C VAL A 226 -1.48 -10.45 -3.03
N SER A 227 -0.78 -10.38 -1.90
CA SER A 227 -1.27 -9.68 -0.71
C SER A 227 -1.46 -8.18 -0.97
N SER A 228 -0.61 -7.57 -1.79
CA SER A 228 -0.72 -6.16 -2.22
C SER A 228 -1.91 -5.94 -3.16
N ALA A 229 -2.13 -6.85 -4.12
CA ALA A 229 -3.27 -6.80 -5.02
C ALA A 229 -4.60 -7.01 -4.29
N ALA A 230 -4.68 -8.01 -3.41
CA ALA A 230 -5.83 -8.25 -2.54
C ALA A 230 -6.15 -7.02 -1.69
N ASN A 231 -5.14 -6.27 -1.26
CA ASN A 231 -5.33 -5.06 -0.48
C ASN A 231 -6.04 -3.94 -1.26
N LEU A 232 -5.88 -3.89 -2.59
CA LEU A 232 -6.66 -3.01 -3.45
C LEU A 232 -8.07 -3.57 -3.66
N LEU A 233 -8.17 -4.88 -3.89
CA LEU A 233 -9.39 -5.50 -4.41
C LEU A 233 -10.36 -6.02 -3.34
N MET A 234 -9.98 -6.01 -2.07
CA MET A 234 -10.80 -6.51 -0.95
C MET A 234 -12.20 -5.89 -0.87
N PRO A 235 -12.40 -4.57 -1.06
CA PRO A 235 -13.75 -3.98 -1.07
C PRO A 235 -14.67 -4.53 -2.18
N PHE A 236 -14.09 -5.18 -3.18
CA PHE A 236 -14.78 -5.77 -4.33
C PHE A 236 -14.89 -7.29 -4.22
N GLY A 237 -14.68 -7.84 -3.02
CA GLY A 237 -14.87 -9.26 -2.73
C GLY A 237 -13.76 -10.16 -3.28
N LEU A 238 -12.58 -9.62 -3.59
CA LEU A 238 -11.39 -10.38 -4.00
C LEU A 238 -10.32 -10.32 -2.91
N ASP A 239 -10.25 -11.38 -2.13
CA ASP A 239 -9.22 -11.60 -1.14
C ASP A 239 -8.03 -12.38 -1.72
N LYS A 240 -7.05 -12.64 -0.84
CA LYS A 240 -5.82 -13.34 -1.19
C LYS A 240 -6.06 -14.77 -1.68
N VAL A 241 -7.05 -15.48 -1.13
CA VAL A 241 -7.34 -16.87 -1.51
C VAL A 241 -7.90 -16.90 -2.93
N GLN A 242 -8.87 -16.02 -3.21
CA GLN A 242 -9.48 -15.93 -4.53
C GLN A 242 -8.46 -15.54 -5.60
N ILE A 243 -7.60 -14.55 -5.32
CA ILE A 243 -6.55 -14.14 -6.26
C ILE A 243 -5.55 -15.29 -6.49
N LYS A 244 -5.17 -16.04 -5.44
CA LYS A 244 -4.30 -17.21 -5.64
C LYS A 244 -4.91 -18.27 -6.56
N HIS A 245 -6.20 -18.58 -6.41
CA HIS A 245 -6.86 -19.51 -7.33
C HIS A 245 -6.79 -19.01 -8.78
N LEU A 246 -7.07 -17.73 -9.02
CA LEU A 246 -6.96 -17.12 -10.36
C LEU A 246 -5.54 -17.18 -10.96
N LEU A 247 -4.49 -17.23 -10.13
CA LEU A 247 -3.10 -17.37 -10.58
C LEU A 247 -2.68 -18.82 -10.87
N HIS A 248 -3.45 -19.81 -10.41
CA HIS A 248 -3.18 -21.23 -10.63
C HIS A 248 -4.04 -21.83 -11.75
N ASP A 249 -5.22 -21.25 -12.01
CA ASP A 249 -6.18 -21.71 -13.02
C ASP A 249 -5.96 -21.08 -14.42
N GLY A 250 -4.98 -20.19 -14.58
CA GLY A 250 -4.63 -19.50 -15.84
C GLY A 250 -3.18 -19.70 -16.25
#